data_AF-A0A537P289-F1
#
_entry.id   AF-A0A537P289-F1
#
_cell.length_a   1.000
_cell.length_b   1.000
_cell.length_c   1.000
_cell.angle_alpha   90.00
_cell.angle_beta   90.00
_cell.angle_gamma   90.00
#
_symmetry.space_group_name_H-M   'P 1'
#
loop_
_entity.id
_entity.type
_entity.pdbx_description
1 polymer ?
#
loop_
_entity_poly.entity_id
_entity_poly.type
_entity_poly.pdbx_seq_one_letter_code
_entity_poly.pdbx_strand_id
1 'polypeptide(L)'
;EYDMIGMDYWYADQQVQCPSDEDNARAIKRLIDLGFLDRILLSQDVFIKMMLTHYGGFGYAYVVTHFARRLKRHGVSDQQIATMLIDNPRRVFSAL
;
A
#
# COMPACT_ATOMS: atom_id res chain seq x y z
N GLU A 1 -2.58 9.17 0.04
CA GLU A 1 -2.05 7.96 0.70
C GLU A 1 -2.85 6.77 0.20
N TYR A 2 -2.20 5.62 -0.03
CA TYR A 2 -2.88 4.35 -0.31
C TYR A 2 -2.89 3.52 0.97
N ASP A 3 -4.10 3.34 1.45
CA ASP A 3 -4.50 2.67 2.68
C ASP A 3 -5.12 1.29 2.31
N MET A 4 -5.32 0.43 3.30
CA MET A 4 -6.08 -0.81 3.22
C MET A 4 -5.44 -1.85 2.31
N ILE A 5 -4.13 -1.74 2.04
CA ILE A 5 -3.41 -2.71 1.25
C ILE A 5 -3.43 -4.07 1.97
N GLY A 6 -3.93 -5.09 1.29
CA GLY A 6 -4.16 -6.41 1.87
C GLY A 6 -5.52 -6.56 2.58
N MET A 7 -6.43 -5.60 2.50
CA MET A 7 -7.81 -5.75 2.96
C MET A 7 -8.77 -5.89 1.77
N ASP A 8 -9.19 -7.11 1.46
CA ASP A 8 -10.22 -7.38 0.44
C ASP A 8 -11.58 -7.64 1.10
N TYR A 9 -11.99 -6.75 2.01
CA TYR A 9 -13.20 -6.89 2.80
C TYR A 9 -14.40 -6.23 2.12
N TRP A 10 -15.59 -6.78 2.38
CA TRP A 10 -16.86 -6.15 2.04
C TRP A 10 -17.45 -5.48 3.29
N TYR A 11 -17.61 -4.16 3.25
CA TYR A 11 -18.27 -3.40 4.31
C TYR A 11 -19.78 -3.40 4.08
N ALA A 12 -20.48 -4.35 4.71
CA ALA A 12 -21.91 -4.56 4.49
C ALA A 12 -22.79 -3.39 5.00
N ASP A 13 -22.36 -2.68 6.03
CA ASP A 13 -23.02 -1.48 6.52
C ASP A 13 -22.97 -0.32 5.52
N GLN A 14 -21.89 -0.24 4.73
CA GLN A 14 -21.69 0.82 3.74
C GLN A 14 -22.00 0.39 2.31
N GLN A 15 -22.18 -0.91 2.07
CA GLN A 15 -22.37 -1.51 0.73
C GLN A 15 -21.19 -1.21 -0.22
N VAL A 16 -19.96 -1.29 0.30
CA VAL A 16 -18.73 -0.98 -0.46
C VAL A 16 -17.70 -2.10 -0.33
N GLN A 17 -17.03 -2.38 -1.45
CA GLN A 17 -15.90 -3.32 -1.54
C GLN A 17 -14.58 -2.56 -1.39
N CYS A 18 -13.69 -3.08 -0.55
CA CYS A 18 -12.30 -2.60 -0.53
C CYS A 18 -11.63 -2.85 -1.90
N PRO A 19 -10.80 -1.93 -2.39
CA PRO A 19 -10.07 -2.16 -3.63
C PRO A 19 -9.12 -3.34 -3.48
N SER A 20 -9.08 -4.21 -4.50
CA SER A 20 -8.13 -5.31 -4.52
C SER A 20 -6.69 -4.79 -4.59
N ASP A 21 -5.73 -5.58 -4.10
CA ASP A 21 -4.31 -5.24 -4.24
C ASP A 21 -3.87 -5.05 -5.71
N GLU A 22 -4.55 -5.72 -6.63
CA GLU A 22 -4.28 -5.60 -8.05
C GLU A 22 -4.75 -4.25 -8.60
N ASP A 23 -5.93 -3.79 -8.19
CA ASP A 23 -6.42 -2.45 -8.53
C ASP A 23 -5.54 -1.36 -7.93
N ASN A 24 -5.15 -1.53 -6.67
CA ASN A 24 -4.22 -0.63 -5.99
C ASN A 24 -2.87 -0.55 -6.73
N ALA A 25 -2.29 -1.69 -7.11
CA ALA A 25 -1.02 -1.71 -7.83
C ALA A 25 -1.10 -1.04 -9.22
N ARG A 26 -2.19 -1.27 -9.97
CA ARG A 26 -2.45 -0.56 -11.24
C ARG A 26 -2.59 0.95 -11.05
N ALA A 27 -3.35 1.37 -10.04
CA ALA A 27 -3.59 2.78 -9.76
C ALA A 27 -2.30 3.49 -9.34
N ILE A 28 -1.49 2.87 -8.47
CA ILE A 28 -0.19 3.40 -8.04
C ILE A 28 0.75 3.53 -9.24
N LYS A 29 0.86 2.49 -10.09
CA LYS A 29 1.70 2.57 -11.30
C LYS A 29 1.26 3.72 -12.21
N ARG A 30 -0.04 3.90 -12.41
CA ARG A 30 -0.58 5.01 -13.20
C ARG A 30 -0.22 6.37 -12.60
N LEU A 31 -0.30 6.54 -11.28
CA LEU A 31 0.10 7.79 -10.62
C LEU A 31 1.60 8.08 -10.76
N ILE A 32 2.43 7.03 -10.68
CA ILE A 32 3.86 7.14 -10.93
C ILE A 32 4.10 7.63 -12.36
N ASP A 33 3.41 7.06 -13.35
CA ASP A 33 3.53 7.46 -14.78
C ASP A 33 3.08 8.91 -15.03
N LEU A 34 2.16 9.41 -14.21
CA LEU A 34 1.69 10.80 -14.24
C LEU A 34 2.62 11.76 -13.47
N GLY A 35 3.73 11.29 -12.91
CA GLY A 35 4.74 12.12 -12.23
C GLY A 35 4.47 12.37 -10.75
N PHE A 36 3.60 11.59 -10.09
CA PHE A 36 3.23 11.80 -8.68
C PHE A 36 4.03 10.95 -7.68
N LEU A 37 5.11 10.28 -8.11
CA LEU A 37 5.91 9.36 -7.28
C LEU A 37 6.24 9.92 -5.89
N ASP A 38 6.68 11.18 -5.81
CA ASP A 38 7.13 11.85 -4.59
C ASP A 38 6.02 12.16 -3.57
N ARG A 39 4.76 11.84 -3.90
CA ARG A 39 3.58 12.14 -3.07
C ARG A 39 2.80 10.89 -2.66
N ILE A 40 3.32 9.69 -2.95
CA ILE A 40 2.63 8.43 -2.68
C ILE A 40 3.16 7.81 -1.37
N LEU A 41 2.25 7.55 -0.44
CA LEU A 41 2.48 6.78 0.79
C LEU A 41 1.67 5.49 0.74
N LEU A 42 2.18 4.42 1.36
CA LEU A 42 1.59 3.08 1.38
C LEU A 42 1.40 2.59 2.81
N SER A 43 0.24 2.03 3.14
CA SER A 43 -0.07 1.44 4.45
C SER A 43 -1.12 0.33 4.34
N GLN A 44 -1.24 -0.49 5.38
CA GLN A 44 -2.26 -1.54 5.53
C GLN A 44 -3.47 -1.13 6.39
N ASP A 45 -3.32 -0.06 7.18
CA ASP A 45 -4.28 0.35 8.22
C ASP A 45 -4.72 -0.81 9.12
N VAL A 46 -3.76 -1.40 9.85
CA VAL A 46 -4.05 -2.50 10.77
C VAL A 46 -4.85 -1.97 11.97
N PHE A 47 -6.15 -2.26 12.01
CA PHE A 47 -7.05 -1.76 13.06
C PHE A 47 -7.86 -2.85 13.80
N ILE A 48 -7.90 -4.10 13.30
CA ILE A 48 -8.58 -5.23 13.96
C ILE A 48 -7.61 -6.40 14.18
N LYS A 49 -7.73 -7.12 15.30
CA LYS A 49 -6.87 -8.26 15.67
C LYS A 49 -6.66 -9.27 14.54
N MET A 50 -7.72 -9.62 13.81
CA MET A 50 -7.66 -10.61 12.72
C MET A 50 -6.71 -10.22 11.58
N MET A 51 -6.31 -8.95 11.47
CA MET A 51 -5.34 -8.49 10.47
C MET A 51 -3.89 -8.82 10.84
N LEU A 52 -3.61 -9.20 12.09
CA LEU A 52 -2.27 -9.58 12.53
C LEU A 52 -1.95 -11.04 12.16
N THR A 53 -0.67 -11.33 11.90
CA THR A 53 -0.19 -12.68 11.55
C THR A 53 -0.52 -13.74 12.59
N HIS A 54 -0.54 -13.36 13.87
CA HIS A 54 -0.94 -14.25 14.96
C HIS A 54 -2.37 -14.80 14.80
N TYR A 55 -3.26 -14.03 14.19
CA TYR A 55 -4.66 -14.39 13.96
C TYR A 55 -4.95 -14.76 12.50
N GLY A 56 -3.91 -15.01 11.69
CA GLY A 56 -4.04 -15.42 10.28
C GLY A 56 -4.12 -14.29 9.25
N GLY A 57 -4.02 -13.03 9.68
CA GLY A 57 -3.93 -11.88 8.78
C GLY A 57 -2.53 -11.63 8.24
N PHE A 58 -2.37 -10.58 7.43
CA PHE A 58 -1.10 -10.28 6.77
C PHE A 58 -0.05 -9.59 7.67
N GLY A 59 -0.49 -8.86 8.69
CA GLY A 59 0.35 -8.07 9.58
C GLY A 59 1.14 -6.95 8.90
N TYR A 60 2.04 -6.34 9.66
CA TYR A 60 2.75 -5.11 9.26
C TYR A 60 3.80 -5.30 8.17
N ALA A 61 4.30 -6.52 7.96
CA ALA A 61 5.33 -6.80 6.95
C ALA A 61 4.78 -6.86 5.51
N TYR A 62 3.47 -6.87 5.32
CA TYR A 62 2.84 -7.15 4.03
C TYR A 62 3.23 -6.18 2.92
N VAL A 63 3.16 -4.87 3.19
CA VAL A 63 3.45 -3.82 2.20
C VAL A 63 4.90 -3.93 1.71
N VAL A 64 5.85 -4.12 2.63
CA VAL A 64 7.29 -4.17 2.30
C VAL A 64 7.73 -5.51 1.67
N THR A 65 6.94 -6.58 1.83
CA THR A 65 7.28 -7.91 1.30
C THR A 65 6.44 -8.27 0.07
N HIS A 66 5.15 -8.55 0.24
CA HIS A 66 4.28 -9.10 -0.79
C HIS A 66 3.78 -8.02 -1.76
N PHE A 67 3.35 -6.86 -1.23
CA PHE A 67 2.85 -5.79 -2.08
C PHE A 67 3.98 -5.14 -2.91
N ALA A 68 5.16 -4.95 -2.33
CA ALA A 68 6.34 -4.52 -3.07
C ALA A 68 6.65 -5.45 -4.27
N ARG A 69 6.57 -6.78 -4.08
CA ARG A 69 6.71 -7.76 -5.18
C ARG A 69 5.60 -7.62 -6.22
N ARG A 70 4.37 -7.27 -5.82
CA ARG A 70 3.27 -6.99 -6.76
C ARG A 70 3.57 -5.75 -7.59
N LEU A 71 3.97 -4.65 -6.97
CA LEU A 71 4.36 -3.42 -7.69
C LEU A 71 5.43 -3.67 -8.75
N LYS A 72 6.43 -4.52 -8.44
CA LYS A 72 7.45 -4.95 -9.41
C LYS A 72 6.85 -5.63 -10.65
N ARG A 73 5.82 -6.49 -10.48
CA ARG A 73 5.13 -7.13 -11.61
C ARG A 73 4.41 -6.11 -12.51
N HIS A 74 4.06 -4.94 -11.99
CA HIS A 74 3.50 -3.82 -12.76
C HIS A 74 4.57 -2.87 -13.32
N GLY A 75 5.85 -3.24 -13.25
CA GLY A 75 6.95 -2.42 -13.80
C GLY A 75 7.35 -1.25 -12.91
N VAL A 76 6.98 -1.24 -11.63
CA VAL A 76 7.53 -0.27 -10.66
C VAL A 76 8.95 -0.72 -10.28
N SER A 77 9.91 0.19 -10.40
CA SER A 77 11.32 -0.10 -10.12
C SER A 77 11.61 -0.17 -8.61
N ASP A 78 12.72 -0.82 -8.26
CA ASP A 78 13.21 -0.84 -6.87
C ASP A 78 13.42 0.56 -6.30
N GLN A 79 13.93 1.49 -7.12
CA GLN A 79 14.13 2.87 -6.72
C GLN A 79 12.79 3.57 -6.41
N GLN A 80 11.77 3.37 -7.25
CA GLN A 80 10.43 3.94 -7.03
C GLN A 80 9.77 3.37 -5.77
N ILE A 81 9.94 2.07 -5.52
CA ILE A 81 9.46 1.42 -4.28
C ILE A 81 10.19 2.01 -3.06
N ALA A 82 11.50 2.18 -3.11
CA ALA A 82 12.28 2.80 -2.04
C ALA A 82 11.82 4.24 -1.77
N THR A 83 11.54 5.03 -2.83
CA THR A 83 11.00 6.38 -2.68
C THR A 83 9.67 6.38 -1.94
N MET A 84 8.74 5.48 -2.26
CA MET A 84 7.44 5.40 -1.58
C MET A 84 7.54 4.88 -0.13
N LEU A 85 8.47 3.97 0.16
CA LEU A 85 8.58 3.32 1.48
C LEU A 85 9.53 4.02 2.45
N ILE A 86 10.45 4.84 1.94
CA ILE A 86 11.53 5.44 2.75
C ILE A 86 11.52 6.96 2.58
N ASP A 87 11.74 7.45 1.36
CA ASP A 87 11.97 8.88 1.12
C ASP A 87 10.71 9.72 1.36
N ASN A 88 9.54 9.22 0.93
CA ASN A 88 8.26 9.90 1.10
C ASN A 88 7.86 9.99 2.58
N PRO A 89 7.83 8.89 3.36
CA PRO A 89 7.60 8.97 4.80
C PRO A 89 8.61 9.87 5.51
N ARG A 90 9.90 9.78 5.16
CA ARG A 90 10.93 10.66 5.73
C ARG A 90 10.59 12.12 5.51
N ARG A 91 10.28 12.53 4.27
CA ARG A 91 9.90 13.93 3.98
C ARG A 91 8.69 14.40 4.78
N VAL A 92 7.69 13.54 4.96
CA VAL A 92 6.46 13.89 5.69
C VAL A 92 6.71 14.02 7.19
N PHE A 93 7.48 13.12 7.79
CA PHE A 93 7.68 13.07 9.24
C PHE A 93 8.94 13.77 9.75
N SER A 94 9.86 14.17 8.86
CA SER A 94 11.10 14.88 9.22
C SER A 94 11.12 16.35 8.76
N ALA A 95 10.02 16.88 8.27
CA ALA A 95 9.87 18.31 8.04
C ALA A 95 9.75 19.00 9.41
N LEU A 96 10.88 19.53 9.90
CA LEU A 96 10.96 20.49 11.00
C LEU A 96 10.84 21.91 10.47
#